data_AF-A0A965DQE8-F1
#
_entry.id   AF-A0A965DQE8-F1
#
_cell.length_a   1.000
_cell.length_b   1.000
_cell.length_c   1.000
_cell.angle_alpha   90.00
_cell.angle_beta   90.00
_cell.angle_gamma   90.00
#
_symmetry.space_group_name_H-M   'P 1'
#
loop_
_entity.id
_entity.type
_entity.pdbx_description
1 polymer ?
#
loop_
_entity_poly.entity_id
_entity_poly.type
_entity_poly.pdbx_seq_one_letter_code
_entity_poly.pdbx_strand_id
1 'polypeptide(L)'
;MMASEVAWWPATGARAAGDTMVSLLNSVSTAPGTIILCESTPAGASGWFYQTWQEAATLDDPEAGNGWIKIFTPWHDFSEHRANPDNFPGVGDHEEAKGVSLYGWTPEQVAWRRQVIRQNCNNDVRMFNQEYPTDDVSCFLVAGRPAFDPDGVAYITAQSNLVQSKGNYQLTEQSSGKVSVAPGHDGWFTIWEEPRVGCRYVVSCDVATGADQTKGQNPDCHSIQVWRDQYTDKNGISFKRRLVARVKPPCRVAVDQLAWMVDLVSKYYGRALVIVEVNGPGLALVVLLKNKVNLYRRQVFDLSAQKTTTKLGWDTTSATRPMLIGLVSEGVREQSLDIGCPRVAAELGKTVIHDNGKIEAAEGSHDDDVMSMGLALHALSQGTTYSTPILRPKMPDDYKVVNDIKLAKAMIPAI
;
A
#
# COMPACT_ATOMS: atom_id res chain seq x y z
N MET A 1 -5.24 18.19 -36.25
CA MET A 1 -6.03 18.37 -35.01
C MET A 1 -5.08 18.79 -33.90
N MET A 2 -5.51 19.69 -33.01
CA MET A 2 -4.76 20.03 -31.80
C MET A 2 -5.68 19.91 -30.59
N ALA A 3 -5.21 19.24 -29.54
CA ALA A 3 -5.85 19.17 -28.23
C ALA A 3 -4.89 19.71 -27.17
N SER A 4 -5.40 20.56 -26.29
CA SER A 4 -4.63 21.33 -25.30
C SER A 4 -5.06 20.94 -23.89
N GLU A 5 -4.10 20.93 -22.96
CA GLU A 5 -4.28 20.55 -21.56
C GLU A 5 -4.92 19.16 -21.37
N VAL A 6 -4.55 18.21 -22.22
CA VAL A 6 -5.23 16.90 -22.29
C VAL A 6 -5.10 16.08 -21.00
N ALA A 7 -4.02 16.25 -20.24
CA ALA A 7 -3.85 15.55 -18.95
C ALA A 7 -4.89 16.01 -17.91
N TRP A 8 -5.40 17.24 -18.03
CA TRP A 8 -6.39 17.82 -17.14
C TRP A 8 -7.84 17.50 -17.52
N TRP A 9 -8.05 16.81 -18.64
CA TRP A 9 -9.38 16.38 -19.02
C TRP A 9 -9.87 15.29 -18.05
N PRO A 10 -11.17 15.25 -17.70
CA PRO A 10 -11.67 14.30 -16.72
C PRO A 10 -11.32 12.85 -17.07
N ALA A 11 -10.76 12.07 -16.15
CA ALA A 11 -10.43 10.67 -16.44
C ALA A 11 -11.69 9.78 -16.52
N THR A 12 -12.78 10.19 -15.87
CA THR A 12 -14.05 9.44 -15.79
C THR A 12 -15.29 10.34 -16.00
N GLY A 13 -16.45 9.73 -16.24
CA GLY A 13 -17.73 10.42 -16.38
C GLY A 13 -18.14 10.69 -17.83
N ALA A 14 -19.23 11.46 -18.02
CA ALA A 14 -19.89 11.66 -19.33
C ALA A 14 -19.05 12.42 -20.38
N ARG A 15 -17.83 12.83 -20.03
CA ARG A 15 -16.82 13.45 -20.91
C ARG A 15 -15.41 13.01 -20.52
N ALA A 16 -15.27 11.72 -20.21
CA ALA A 16 -13.96 11.15 -19.92
C ALA A 16 -13.01 11.42 -21.10
N ALA A 17 -11.74 11.70 -20.81
CA ALA A 17 -10.71 11.99 -21.80
C ALA A 17 -10.59 10.84 -22.81
N GLY A 18 -10.70 9.58 -22.35
CA GLY A 18 -10.73 8.40 -23.21
C GLY A 18 -11.85 8.43 -24.24
N ASP A 19 -13.11 8.61 -23.80
CA ASP A 19 -14.28 8.65 -24.70
C ASP A 19 -14.24 9.83 -25.66
N THR A 20 -13.76 10.97 -25.16
CA THR A 20 -13.62 12.21 -25.93
C THR A 20 -12.55 12.04 -27.02
N MET A 21 -11.39 11.46 -26.67
CA MET A 21 -10.31 11.21 -27.62
C MET A 21 -10.71 10.14 -28.64
N VAL A 22 -11.43 9.08 -28.26
CA VAL A 22 -11.97 8.12 -29.24
C VAL A 22 -12.83 8.82 -30.28
N SER A 23 -13.71 9.73 -29.85
CA SER A 23 -14.58 10.47 -30.77
C SER A 23 -13.78 11.44 -31.66
N LEU A 24 -12.82 12.17 -31.08
CA LEU A 24 -12.01 13.13 -31.81
C LEU A 24 -11.09 12.45 -32.83
N LEU A 25 -10.37 11.40 -32.43
CA LEU A 25 -9.42 10.70 -33.30
C LEU A 25 -10.10 10.07 -34.51
N ASN A 26 -11.31 9.51 -34.35
CA ASN A 26 -12.09 8.97 -35.46
C ASN A 26 -12.65 10.05 -36.41
N SER A 27 -12.64 11.32 -36.01
CA SER A 27 -13.08 12.44 -36.87
C SER A 27 -11.96 13.00 -37.74
N VAL A 28 -10.71 12.59 -37.51
CA VAL A 28 -9.54 13.07 -38.25
C VAL A 28 -9.27 12.20 -39.48
N SER A 29 -9.03 12.83 -40.63
CA SER A 29 -8.66 12.13 -41.87
C SER A 29 -7.35 11.37 -41.71
N THR A 30 -7.24 10.19 -42.34
CA THR A 30 -5.99 9.43 -42.43
C THR A 30 -5.18 9.77 -43.69
N ALA A 31 -5.56 10.82 -44.43
CA ALA A 31 -4.85 11.26 -45.62
C ALA A 31 -3.40 11.69 -45.29
N PRO A 32 -2.43 11.45 -46.20
CA PRO A 32 -1.04 11.87 -46.00
C PRO A 32 -0.92 13.35 -45.66
N GLY A 33 -0.04 13.68 -44.71
CA GLY A 33 0.18 15.05 -44.23
C GLY A 33 -0.77 15.50 -43.10
N THR A 34 -1.67 14.63 -42.63
CA THR A 34 -2.51 14.93 -41.46
C THR A 34 -1.71 14.75 -40.17
N ILE A 35 -1.78 15.72 -39.26
CA ILE A 35 -1.08 15.72 -37.97
C ILE A 35 -2.09 15.87 -36.83
N ILE A 36 -1.88 15.12 -35.75
CA ILE A 36 -2.59 15.24 -34.48
C ILE A 36 -1.57 15.64 -33.42
N LEU A 37 -1.83 16.74 -32.71
CA LEU A 37 -1.00 17.23 -31.63
C LEU A 37 -1.80 17.21 -30.32
N CYS A 38 -1.21 16.63 -29.29
CA CYS A 38 -1.73 16.72 -27.92
C CYS A 38 -0.63 17.31 -27.05
N GLU A 39 -0.92 18.44 -26.43
CA GLU A 39 -0.03 19.11 -25.49
C GLU A 39 -0.72 19.25 -24.13
N SER A 40 0.07 19.22 -23.06
CA SER A 40 -0.40 19.38 -21.69
C SER A 40 0.77 19.60 -20.74
N THR A 41 0.51 20.35 -19.66
CA THR A 41 1.29 20.18 -18.42
C THR A 41 0.94 18.82 -17.76
N PRO A 42 1.83 18.21 -16.97
CA PRO A 42 1.54 16.96 -16.27
C PRO A 42 0.40 17.14 -15.26
N ALA A 43 -0.52 16.17 -15.24
CA ALA A 43 -1.62 16.09 -14.27
C ALA A 43 -1.70 14.71 -13.60
N GLY A 44 -0.52 14.12 -13.34
CA GLY A 44 -0.41 12.91 -12.54
C GLY A 44 -0.21 11.65 -13.33
N ALA A 45 0.02 10.57 -12.60
CA ALA A 45 0.25 9.24 -13.16
C ALA A 45 -1.06 8.48 -13.48
N SER A 46 -2.05 9.18 -14.03
CA SER A 46 -3.37 8.63 -14.36
C SER A 46 -3.99 9.31 -15.58
N GLY A 47 -5.09 8.73 -16.08
CA GLY A 47 -5.83 9.27 -17.22
C GLY A 47 -5.24 8.92 -18.59
N TRP A 48 -5.98 9.31 -19.65
CA TRP A 48 -5.66 8.95 -21.03
C TRP A 48 -4.30 9.50 -21.49
N PHE A 49 -3.96 10.73 -21.11
CA PHE A 49 -2.70 11.36 -21.53
C PHE A 49 -1.49 10.63 -20.95
N TYR A 50 -1.49 10.35 -19.64
CA TYR A 50 -0.40 9.61 -19.00
C TYR A 50 -0.23 8.21 -19.59
N GLN A 51 -1.32 7.46 -19.74
CA GLN A 51 -1.27 6.10 -20.32
C GLN A 51 -0.73 6.13 -21.75
N THR A 52 -1.22 7.06 -22.58
CA THR A 52 -0.74 7.24 -23.95
C THR A 52 0.73 7.63 -23.97
N TRP A 53 1.17 8.51 -23.06
CA TRP A 53 2.57 8.95 -22.93
C TRP A 53 3.51 7.80 -22.58
N GLN A 54 3.12 6.92 -21.65
CA GLN A 54 3.97 5.79 -21.23
C GLN A 54 4.25 4.81 -22.37
N GLU A 55 3.29 4.64 -23.28
CA GLU A 55 3.37 3.73 -24.43
C GLU A 55 3.80 4.43 -25.73
N ALA A 56 4.02 5.74 -25.71
CA ALA A 56 4.42 6.51 -26.89
C ALA A 56 5.89 6.27 -27.28
N ALA A 57 6.13 6.28 -28.59
CA ALA A 57 7.43 6.20 -29.22
C ALA A 57 8.30 7.41 -28.84
N THR A 58 9.62 7.23 -28.80
CA THR A 58 10.57 8.35 -28.76
C THR A 58 10.88 8.83 -30.18
N LEU A 59 11.46 10.02 -30.32
CA LEU A 59 11.92 10.52 -31.62
C LEU A 59 13.00 9.63 -32.26
N ASP A 60 13.80 8.93 -31.45
CA ASP A 60 14.86 8.04 -31.93
C ASP A 60 14.32 6.70 -32.46
N ASP A 61 13.11 6.31 -32.06
CA ASP A 61 12.44 5.08 -32.50
C ASP A 61 10.93 5.34 -32.72
N PRO A 62 10.56 6.06 -33.80
CA PRO A 62 9.21 6.57 -34.01
C PRO A 62 8.19 5.49 -34.39
N GLU A 63 8.64 4.29 -34.76
CA GLU A 63 7.79 3.15 -35.12
C GLU A 63 7.41 2.29 -33.90
N ALA A 64 8.05 2.51 -32.75
CA ALA A 64 7.73 1.83 -31.51
C ALA A 64 6.44 2.37 -30.85
N GLY A 65 5.81 1.55 -29.99
CA GLY A 65 4.74 2.03 -29.12
C GLY A 65 3.35 2.09 -29.75
N ASN A 66 2.54 3.04 -29.29
CA ASN A 66 1.10 3.12 -29.56
C ASN A 66 0.70 4.05 -30.73
N GLY A 67 1.65 4.42 -31.59
CA GLY A 67 1.42 5.33 -32.72
C GLY A 67 1.48 6.82 -32.38
N TRP A 68 1.78 7.17 -31.13
CA TRP A 68 2.14 8.53 -30.72
C TRP A 68 3.64 8.67 -30.54
N ILE A 69 4.15 9.87 -30.79
CA ILE A 69 5.55 10.24 -30.49
C ILE A 69 5.51 11.21 -29.33
N LYS A 70 6.22 10.90 -28.24
CA LYS A 70 6.34 11.80 -27.09
C LYS A 70 7.49 12.78 -27.27
N ILE A 71 7.22 14.03 -26.93
CA ILE A 71 8.19 15.13 -26.95
C ILE A 71 8.06 15.84 -25.61
N PHE A 72 9.13 15.83 -24.82
CA PHE A 72 9.19 16.53 -23.55
C PHE A 72 10.13 17.73 -23.66
N THR A 73 9.67 18.90 -23.21
CA THR A 73 10.45 20.12 -23.21
C THR A 73 10.57 20.64 -21.77
N PRO A 74 11.69 20.38 -21.07
CA PRO A 74 11.88 20.87 -19.72
C PRO A 74 12.06 22.38 -19.72
N TRP A 75 11.70 23.02 -18.62
CA TRP A 75 11.82 24.48 -18.51
C TRP A 75 13.27 24.97 -18.70
N HIS A 76 14.28 24.21 -18.30
CA HIS A 76 15.68 24.67 -18.33
C HIS A 76 16.31 24.63 -19.74
N ASP A 77 15.61 24.13 -20.75
CA ASP A 77 16.06 24.19 -22.15
C ASP A 77 15.79 25.55 -22.80
N PHE A 78 14.89 26.36 -22.21
CA PHE A 78 14.47 27.63 -22.80
C PHE A 78 15.40 28.77 -22.39
N SER A 79 15.84 29.54 -23.39
CA SER A 79 16.80 30.63 -23.19
C SER A 79 16.23 31.78 -22.35
N GLU A 80 14.90 31.93 -22.38
CA GLU A 80 14.14 32.97 -21.67
C GLU A 80 14.02 32.69 -20.17
N HIS A 81 14.29 31.47 -19.71
CA HIS A 81 14.15 31.07 -18.31
C HIS A 81 15.38 31.43 -17.47
N ARG A 82 15.72 32.73 -17.48
CA ARG A 82 16.88 33.31 -16.81
C ARG A 82 16.48 34.61 -16.11
N ALA A 83 17.00 34.82 -14.90
CA ALA A 83 16.83 36.06 -14.15
C ALA A 83 18.16 36.48 -13.53
N ASN A 84 18.28 37.75 -13.14
CA ASN A 84 19.49 38.23 -12.46
C ASN A 84 19.60 37.58 -11.06
N PRO A 85 20.68 36.82 -10.77
CA PRO A 85 20.89 36.16 -9.48
C PRO A 85 20.87 37.10 -8.28
N ASP A 86 21.30 38.36 -8.46
CA ASP A 86 21.35 39.35 -7.39
C ASP A 86 19.95 39.74 -6.87
N ASN A 87 18.92 39.62 -7.71
CA ASN A 87 17.55 39.95 -7.34
C ASN A 87 16.84 38.83 -6.55
N PHE A 88 17.37 37.61 -6.63
CA PHE A 88 16.78 36.42 -6.00
C PHE A 88 17.84 35.59 -5.25
N PRO A 89 18.52 36.19 -4.25
CA PRO A 89 19.51 35.48 -3.44
C PRO A 89 18.82 34.41 -2.59
N GLY A 90 19.53 33.34 -2.27
CA GLY A 90 18.97 32.24 -1.49
C GLY A 90 19.96 31.08 -1.30
N VAL A 91 19.79 30.35 -0.20
CA VAL A 91 20.52 29.10 0.07
C VAL A 91 19.91 28.01 -0.81
N GLY A 92 20.76 27.26 -1.52
CA GLY A 92 20.32 26.20 -2.41
C GLY A 92 19.46 25.14 -1.70
N ASP A 93 18.32 24.78 -2.28
CA ASP A 93 17.54 23.62 -1.83
C ASP A 93 18.06 22.31 -2.49
N HIS A 94 17.53 21.16 -2.06
CA HIS A 94 17.95 19.86 -2.60
C HIS A 94 17.66 19.73 -4.11
N GLU A 95 16.56 20.30 -4.60
CA GLU A 95 16.19 20.27 -6.02
C GLU A 95 17.08 21.19 -6.86
N GLU A 96 17.51 22.33 -6.34
CA GLU A 96 18.49 23.20 -6.98
C GLU A 96 19.86 22.54 -7.04
N ALA A 97 20.29 21.86 -5.96
CA ALA A 97 21.53 21.10 -5.96
C ALA A 97 21.49 19.94 -6.99
N LYS A 98 20.36 19.23 -7.05
CA LYS A 98 20.10 18.18 -8.05
C LYS A 98 20.08 18.76 -9.47
N GLY A 99 19.42 19.89 -9.68
CA GLY A 99 19.31 20.53 -10.99
C GLY A 99 20.64 21.03 -11.53
N VAL A 100 21.47 21.63 -10.66
CA VAL A 100 22.84 22.02 -11.00
C VAL A 100 23.70 20.80 -11.34
N SER A 101 23.63 19.73 -10.54
CA SER A 101 24.49 18.56 -10.73
C SER A 101 24.10 17.67 -11.91
N LEU A 102 22.80 17.47 -12.15
CA LEU A 102 22.30 16.57 -13.20
C LEU A 102 22.05 17.28 -14.53
N TYR A 103 21.54 18.51 -14.50
CA TYR A 103 21.10 19.24 -15.69
C TYR A 103 21.93 20.48 -15.99
N GLY A 104 22.92 20.81 -15.14
CA GLY A 104 23.83 21.92 -15.37
C GLY A 104 23.18 23.30 -15.22
N TRP A 105 22.15 23.44 -14.36
CA TRP A 105 21.46 24.71 -14.17
C TRP A 105 22.43 25.84 -13.81
N THR A 106 22.31 26.95 -14.54
CA THR A 106 23.14 28.14 -14.28
C THR A 106 22.56 28.96 -13.12
N PRO A 107 23.37 29.82 -12.47
CA PRO A 107 22.87 30.73 -11.43
C PRO A 107 21.65 31.55 -11.86
N GLU A 108 21.62 31.98 -13.13
CA GLU A 108 20.50 32.74 -13.70
C GLU A 108 19.22 31.91 -13.83
N GLN A 109 19.34 30.61 -14.15
CA GLN A 109 18.20 29.69 -14.21
C GLN A 109 17.66 29.37 -12.83
N VAL A 110 18.55 29.19 -11.84
CA VAL A 110 18.16 29.03 -10.43
C VAL A 110 17.43 30.28 -9.93
N ALA A 111 17.95 31.47 -10.26
CA ALA A 111 17.32 32.74 -9.92
C ALA A 111 15.93 32.88 -10.56
N TRP A 112 15.78 32.47 -11.82
CA TRP A 112 14.50 32.48 -12.52
C TRP A 112 13.49 31.53 -11.87
N ARG A 113 13.91 30.29 -11.55
CA ARG A 113 13.06 29.34 -10.83
C ARG A 113 12.52 29.93 -9.53
N ARG A 114 13.39 30.53 -8.71
CA ARG A 114 13.01 31.19 -7.45
C ARG A 114 12.03 32.36 -7.69
N GLN A 115 12.27 33.15 -8.73
CA GLN A 115 11.37 34.23 -9.14
C GLN A 115 9.98 33.69 -9.47
N VAL A 116 9.88 32.69 -10.34
CA VAL A 116 8.61 32.12 -10.81
C VAL A 116 7.86 31.44 -9.67
N ILE A 117 8.56 30.68 -8.80
CA ILE A 117 7.96 30.11 -7.59
C ILE A 117 7.27 31.21 -6.78
N ARG A 118 7.98 32.31 -6.51
CA ARG A 118 7.49 33.40 -5.68
C ARG A 118 6.35 34.21 -6.34
N GLN A 119 6.44 34.46 -7.65
CA GLN A 119 5.55 35.39 -8.35
C GLN A 119 4.35 34.70 -9.00
N ASN A 120 4.58 33.54 -9.63
CA ASN A 120 3.60 32.90 -10.52
C ASN A 120 3.04 31.60 -9.92
N CYS A 121 3.73 30.99 -8.95
CA CYS A 121 3.32 29.71 -8.36
C CYS A 121 2.91 29.83 -6.88
N ASN A 122 2.47 31.02 -6.43
CA ASN A 122 2.02 31.27 -5.05
C ASN A 122 3.02 30.84 -3.96
N ASN A 123 4.32 30.93 -4.26
CA ASN A 123 5.40 30.44 -3.40
C ASN A 123 5.33 28.92 -3.10
N ASP A 124 4.67 28.13 -3.95
CA ASP A 124 4.59 26.66 -3.88
C ASP A 124 5.48 26.03 -4.95
N VAL A 125 6.53 25.34 -4.50
CA VAL A 125 7.48 24.62 -5.35
C VAL A 125 6.81 23.51 -6.16
N ARG A 126 5.72 22.91 -5.66
CA ARG A 126 5.01 21.84 -6.38
C ARG A 126 4.25 22.40 -7.57
N MET A 127 3.62 23.56 -7.40
CA MET A 127 2.97 24.26 -8.50
C MET A 127 4.01 24.64 -9.56
N PHE A 128 5.21 25.07 -9.14
CA PHE A 128 6.32 25.24 -10.10
C PHE A 128 6.68 23.94 -10.80
N ASN A 129 6.87 22.83 -10.08
CA ASN A 129 7.23 21.55 -10.70
C ASN A 129 6.15 20.99 -11.65
N GLN A 130 4.89 21.38 -11.43
CA GLN A 130 3.77 21.00 -12.28
C GLN A 130 3.70 21.84 -13.57
N GLU A 131 3.85 23.17 -13.44
CA GLU A 131 3.81 24.10 -14.58
C GLU A 131 5.13 24.11 -15.38
N TYR A 132 6.25 23.88 -14.69
CA TYR A 132 7.62 23.93 -15.21
C TYR A 132 8.37 22.64 -14.85
N PRO A 133 7.98 21.49 -15.43
CA PRO A 133 8.57 20.20 -15.09
C PRO A 133 10.04 20.10 -15.53
N THR A 134 10.81 19.32 -14.77
CA THR A 134 12.25 19.17 -14.99
C THR A 134 12.60 17.92 -15.79
N ASP A 135 11.86 16.82 -15.64
CA ASP A 135 12.05 15.60 -16.41
C ASP A 135 10.72 14.88 -16.66
N ASP A 136 10.66 14.06 -17.72
CA ASP A 136 9.45 13.41 -18.21
C ASP A 136 8.97 12.24 -17.34
N VAL A 137 9.75 11.84 -16.34
CA VAL A 137 9.41 10.77 -15.40
C VAL A 137 8.81 11.37 -14.14
N SER A 138 9.52 12.30 -13.51
CA SER A 138 9.11 12.91 -12.24
C SER A 138 7.92 13.85 -12.41
N CYS A 139 7.72 14.42 -13.60
CA CYS A 139 6.61 15.34 -13.86
C CYS A 139 5.23 14.72 -13.57
N PHE A 140 5.05 13.43 -13.86
CA PHE A 140 3.81 12.69 -13.54
C PHE A 140 3.74 12.21 -12.09
N LEU A 141 4.87 12.15 -11.38
CA LEU A 141 4.91 11.82 -9.94
C LEU A 141 4.46 12.99 -9.06
N VAL A 142 4.41 14.21 -9.61
CA VAL A 142 4.11 15.45 -8.87
C VAL A 142 2.62 15.70 -8.68
N ALA A 143 1.71 15.06 -9.42
CA ALA A 143 0.28 15.33 -9.18
C ALA A 143 -0.25 14.54 -8.00
N GLY A 144 -0.42 15.28 -6.91
CA GLY A 144 -0.84 14.79 -5.61
C GLY A 144 0.16 15.22 -4.55
N ARG A 145 -0.33 15.68 -3.40
CA ARG A 145 0.54 15.88 -2.24
C ARG A 145 0.89 14.49 -1.71
N PRO A 146 2.15 14.02 -1.70
CA PRO A 146 2.46 12.69 -1.17
C PRO A 146 1.97 12.58 0.28
N ALA A 147 1.29 11.49 0.61
CA ALA A 147 0.80 11.28 1.97
C ALA A 147 1.89 10.86 2.96
N PHE A 148 2.97 10.29 2.43
CA PHE A 148 4.08 9.75 3.20
C PHE A 148 5.39 10.43 2.80
N ASP A 149 6.35 10.42 3.73
CA ASP A 149 7.68 11.01 3.54
C ASP A 149 8.39 10.42 2.31
N PRO A 150 8.72 11.22 1.28
CA PRO A 150 9.28 10.71 0.03
C PRO A 150 10.59 9.95 0.19
N ASP A 151 11.47 10.40 1.09
CA ASP A 151 12.75 9.73 1.36
C ASP A 151 12.54 8.38 2.05
N GLY A 152 11.62 8.30 3.01
CA GLY A 152 11.19 7.05 3.63
C GLY A 152 10.57 6.07 2.62
N VAL A 153 9.71 6.55 1.71
CA VAL A 153 9.13 5.73 0.64
C VAL A 153 10.21 5.24 -0.33
N ALA A 154 11.14 6.10 -0.72
CA ALA A 154 12.27 5.73 -1.60
C ALA A 154 13.17 4.67 -0.94
N TYR A 155 13.48 4.84 0.35
CA TYR A 155 14.23 3.87 1.15
C TYR A 155 13.52 2.51 1.16
N ILE A 156 12.23 2.47 1.50
CA ILE A 156 11.43 1.25 1.52
C ILE A 156 11.39 0.59 0.14
N THR A 157 11.20 1.39 -0.91
CA THR A 157 11.16 0.90 -2.30
C THR A 157 12.49 0.24 -2.69
N ALA A 158 13.61 0.90 -2.39
CA ALA A 158 14.95 0.33 -2.62
C ALA A 158 15.15 -0.99 -1.87
N GLN A 159 14.78 -1.04 -0.58
CA GLN A 159 14.87 -2.28 0.21
C GLN A 159 13.98 -3.40 -0.35
N SER A 160 12.75 -3.07 -0.77
CA SER A 160 11.80 -4.04 -1.32
C SER A 160 12.32 -4.73 -2.59
N ASN A 161 13.09 -4.01 -3.42
CA ASN A 161 13.68 -4.54 -4.64
C ASN A 161 14.90 -5.44 -4.38
N LEU A 162 15.58 -5.26 -3.24
CA LEU A 162 16.70 -6.11 -2.83
C LEU A 162 16.22 -7.45 -2.25
N VAL A 163 15.01 -7.49 -1.69
CA VAL A 163 14.43 -8.70 -1.11
C VAL A 163 13.83 -9.56 -2.21
N GLN A 164 14.57 -10.57 -2.66
CA GLN A 164 14.02 -11.60 -3.55
C GLN A 164 13.02 -12.48 -2.79
N SER A 165 11.75 -12.45 -3.20
CA SER A 165 10.79 -13.48 -2.82
C SER A 165 11.26 -14.83 -3.38
N LYS A 166 11.24 -15.87 -2.56
CA LYS A 166 11.54 -17.25 -2.96
C LYS A 166 10.37 -17.93 -3.71
N GLY A 167 9.30 -17.17 -4.02
CA GLY A 167 8.08 -17.65 -4.65
C GLY A 167 6.89 -17.66 -3.70
N ASN A 168 5.83 -18.34 -4.13
CA ASN A 168 4.61 -18.50 -3.34
C ASN A 168 4.61 -19.83 -2.59
N TYR A 169 3.87 -19.85 -1.49
CA TYR A 169 3.80 -20.94 -0.55
C TYR A 169 2.36 -21.33 -0.27
N GLN A 170 2.13 -22.63 -0.26
CA GLN A 170 0.88 -23.22 0.17
C GLN A 170 0.99 -23.60 1.65
N LEU A 171 0.04 -23.14 2.46
CA LEU A 171 -0.13 -23.59 3.84
C LEU A 171 -1.12 -24.75 3.86
N THR A 172 -0.79 -25.81 4.57
CA THR A 172 -1.67 -26.97 4.75
C THR A 172 -1.63 -27.44 6.19
N GLU A 173 -2.80 -27.55 6.83
CA GLU A 173 -2.94 -28.15 8.16
C GLU A 173 -2.87 -29.68 8.04
N GLN A 174 -1.93 -30.27 8.79
CA GLN A 174 -1.78 -31.70 8.90
C GLN A 174 -2.76 -32.28 9.93
N SER A 175 -2.98 -33.59 9.90
CA SER A 175 -3.81 -34.31 10.90
C SER A 175 -3.36 -34.10 12.35
N SER A 176 -2.08 -33.73 12.56
CA SER A 176 -1.51 -33.35 13.86
C SER A 176 -1.92 -31.96 14.37
N GLY A 177 -2.61 -31.15 13.55
CA GLY A 177 -2.90 -29.74 13.82
C GLY A 177 -1.71 -28.81 13.54
N LYS A 178 -0.56 -29.34 13.10
CA LYS A 178 0.58 -28.55 12.65
C LYS A 178 0.33 -28.02 11.24
N VAL A 179 0.60 -26.74 11.02
CA VAL A 179 0.62 -26.17 9.67
C VAL A 179 1.97 -26.41 9.03
N SER A 180 1.94 -27.02 7.85
CA SER A 180 3.09 -27.21 6.97
C SER A 180 3.08 -26.17 5.86
N VAL A 181 4.28 -25.77 5.44
CA VAL A 181 4.51 -24.80 4.38
C VAL A 181 5.31 -25.48 3.29
N ALA A 182 4.82 -25.41 2.05
CA ALA A 182 5.50 -25.95 0.89
C ALA A 182 5.54 -24.89 -0.23
N PRO A 183 6.66 -24.75 -0.96
CA PRO A 183 6.70 -23.90 -2.14
C PRO A 183 5.74 -24.45 -3.20
N GLY A 184 5.04 -23.57 -3.89
CA GLY A 184 4.12 -23.94 -4.96
C GLY A 184 3.70 -22.72 -5.76
N HIS A 185 3.67 -22.86 -7.09
CA HIS A 185 3.24 -21.79 -7.99
C HIS A 185 1.83 -21.25 -7.64
N ASP A 186 0.96 -22.16 -7.21
CA ASP A 186 -0.43 -21.91 -6.82
C ASP A 186 -0.59 -21.61 -5.32
N GLY A 187 0.53 -21.48 -4.60
CA GLY A 187 0.54 -21.06 -3.20
C GLY A 187 -0.09 -19.68 -3.04
N TRP A 188 -0.86 -19.53 -1.97
CA TRP A 188 -1.57 -18.29 -1.68
C TRP A 188 -0.77 -17.27 -0.87
N PHE A 189 0.41 -17.61 -0.36
CA PHE A 189 1.18 -16.68 0.47
C PHE A 189 2.59 -16.47 -0.06
N THR A 190 3.04 -15.23 -0.10
CA THR A 190 4.47 -14.91 -0.14
C THR A 190 4.97 -14.84 1.30
N ILE A 191 6.04 -15.59 1.61
CA ILE A 191 6.65 -15.64 2.95
C ILE A 191 8.10 -15.19 2.83
N TRP A 192 8.44 -14.10 3.51
CA TRP A 192 9.79 -13.54 3.58
C TRP A 192 10.55 -13.97 4.83
N GLU A 193 9.85 -14.23 5.94
CA GLU A 193 10.46 -14.67 7.19
C GLU A 193 9.58 -15.75 7.86
N GLU A 194 10.21 -16.89 8.18
CA GLU A 194 9.59 -17.95 8.99
C GLU A 194 9.41 -17.51 10.45
N PRO A 195 8.42 -18.06 11.18
CA PRO A 195 8.19 -17.70 12.57
C PRO A 195 9.39 -18.02 13.47
N ARG A 196 9.74 -17.04 14.31
CA ARG A 196 10.87 -17.09 15.26
C ARG A 196 10.39 -17.09 16.71
N VAL A 197 10.95 -17.98 17.54
CA VAL A 197 10.67 -18.06 18.98
C VAL A 197 11.00 -16.75 19.67
N GLY A 198 10.09 -16.29 20.52
CA GLY A 198 10.22 -15.03 21.27
C GLY A 198 9.81 -13.78 20.49
N CYS A 199 9.61 -13.88 19.17
CA CYS A 199 9.13 -12.76 18.37
C CYS A 199 7.60 -12.66 18.43
N ARG A 200 7.08 -11.44 18.33
CA ARG A 200 5.65 -11.16 18.39
C ARG A 200 5.07 -10.96 17.00
N TYR A 201 3.89 -11.55 16.74
CA TYR A 201 3.24 -11.51 15.42
C TYR A 201 1.78 -11.05 15.49
N VAL A 202 1.37 -10.33 14.45
CA VAL A 202 -0.02 -9.96 14.14
C VAL A 202 -0.33 -10.33 12.70
N VAL A 203 -1.56 -10.80 12.46
CA VAL A 203 -2.16 -10.92 11.13
C VAL A 203 -3.17 -9.78 10.97
N SER A 204 -3.01 -8.94 9.97
CA SER A 204 -4.00 -7.92 9.60
C SER A 204 -4.77 -8.34 8.35
N CYS A 205 -6.06 -8.03 8.33
CA CYS A 205 -6.97 -8.34 7.25
C CYS A 205 -7.77 -7.08 6.89
N ASP A 206 -7.50 -6.54 5.70
CA ASP A 206 -8.38 -5.59 5.02
C ASP A 206 -9.15 -6.34 3.92
N VAL A 207 -10.47 -6.31 4.01
CA VAL A 207 -11.35 -7.18 3.23
C VAL A 207 -12.11 -6.33 2.23
N ALA A 208 -11.69 -6.39 0.97
CA ALA A 208 -12.41 -5.79 -0.15
C ALA A 208 -13.93 -5.93 -0.06
N THR A 209 -14.64 -4.81 -0.24
CA THR A 209 -16.09 -4.81 -0.28
C THR A 209 -16.56 -5.24 -1.67
N GLY A 210 -17.54 -6.16 -1.75
CA GLY A 210 -18.00 -6.71 -3.04
C GLY A 210 -18.71 -5.70 -3.97
N ALA A 211 -18.81 -4.43 -3.59
CA ALA A 211 -19.50 -3.40 -4.36
C ALA A 211 -18.78 -3.10 -5.69
N ASP A 212 -17.45 -3.12 -5.70
CA ASP A 212 -16.64 -2.79 -6.88
C ASP A 212 -16.49 -3.94 -7.90
N GLN A 213 -16.95 -5.15 -7.56
CA GLN A 213 -16.95 -6.29 -8.49
C GLN A 213 -17.91 -6.13 -9.68
N THR A 214 -18.85 -5.16 -9.63
CA THR A 214 -19.90 -5.01 -10.65
C THR A 214 -19.76 -3.78 -11.55
N LYS A 215 -18.86 -2.83 -11.25
CA LYS A 215 -18.79 -1.54 -12.00
C LYS A 215 -17.38 -1.00 -12.29
N GLY A 216 -16.32 -1.46 -11.62
CA GLY A 216 -14.95 -0.97 -11.85
C GLY A 216 -14.15 -1.83 -12.83
N GLN A 217 -13.32 -1.21 -13.68
CA GLN A 217 -12.36 -1.93 -14.53
C GLN A 217 -11.24 -2.63 -13.72
N ASN A 218 -11.09 -2.31 -12.42
CA ASN A 218 -10.07 -2.86 -11.53
C ASN A 218 -10.60 -3.04 -10.08
N PRO A 219 -11.34 -4.13 -9.78
CA PRO A 219 -11.99 -4.31 -8.47
C PRO A 219 -11.00 -4.56 -7.33
N ASP A 220 -11.35 -4.11 -6.12
CA ASP A 220 -10.55 -4.25 -4.90
C ASP A 220 -10.14 -5.70 -4.58
N CYS A 221 -9.08 -5.86 -3.80
CA CYS A 221 -8.55 -7.15 -3.37
C CYS A 221 -8.47 -7.27 -1.85
N HIS A 222 -8.64 -8.48 -1.33
CA HIS A 222 -8.32 -8.73 0.08
C HIS A 222 -6.81 -8.56 0.31
N SER A 223 -6.45 -7.75 1.32
CA SER A 223 -5.09 -7.66 1.83
C SER A 223 -4.98 -8.39 3.16
N ILE A 224 -4.25 -9.51 3.16
CA ILE A 224 -3.82 -10.20 4.38
C ILE A 224 -2.31 -10.04 4.52
N GLN A 225 -1.88 -9.49 5.64
CA GLN A 225 -0.48 -9.30 5.97
C GLN A 225 -0.14 -9.92 7.32
N VAL A 226 1.09 -10.39 7.48
CA VAL A 226 1.64 -10.84 8.75
C VAL A 226 2.83 -9.96 9.10
N TRP A 227 2.78 -9.38 10.28
CA TRP A 227 3.79 -8.46 10.78
C TRP A 227 4.48 -9.01 12.01
N ARG A 228 5.81 -8.89 12.04
CA ARG A 228 6.64 -9.15 13.22
C ARG A 228 6.97 -7.83 13.91
N ASP A 229 6.78 -7.76 15.22
CA ASP A 229 7.20 -6.60 16.02
C ASP A 229 8.72 -6.52 16.13
N GLN A 230 9.24 -5.32 16.40
CA GLN A 230 10.66 -5.13 16.62
C GLN A 230 11.14 -6.00 17.79
N TYR A 231 12.37 -6.50 17.70
CA TYR A 231 12.98 -7.24 18.78
C TYR A 231 14.51 -7.09 18.75
N THR A 232 15.14 -7.32 19.89
CA THR A 232 16.59 -7.44 19.99
C THR A 232 16.93 -8.91 20.16
N ASP A 233 17.81 -9.44 19.31
CA ASP A 233 18.23 -10.83 19.42
C ASP A 233 19.18 -11.05 20.62
N LYS A 234 19.55 -12.31 20.86
CA LYS A 234 20.49 -12.69 21.93
C LYS A 234 21.88 -12.06 21.79
N ASN A 235 22.24 -11.55 20.62
CA ASN A 235 23.53 -10.92 20.34
C ASN A 235 23.47 -9.38 20.49
N GLY A 236 22.31 -8.83 20.87
CA GLY A 236 22.12 -7.38 20.99
C GLY A 236 21.80 -6.68 19.66
N ILE A 237 21.53 -7.43 18.58
CA ILE A 237 21.17 -6.84 17.28
C ILE A 237 19.68 -6.50 17.29
N SER A 238 19.36 -5.23 17.08
CA SER A 238 17.98 -4.75 16.99
C SER A 238 17.42 -4.91 15.58
N PHE A 239 16.29 -5.59 15.47
CA PHE A 239 15.55 -5.81 14.24
C PHE A 239 14.30 -4.93 14.23
N LYS A 240 14.09 -4.23 13.12
CA LYS A 240 12.92 -3.39 12.84
C LYS A 240 11.63 -4.22 12.79
N ARG A 241 10.48 -3.54 12.81
CA ARG A 241 9.18 -4.16 12.50
C ARG A 241 9.18 -4.59 11.06
N ARG A 242 8.73 -5.81 10.76
CA ARG A 242 8.87 -6.39 9.42
C ARG A 242 7.57 -7.01 8.92
N LEU A 243 7.24 -6.75 7.65
CA LEU A 243 6.26 -7.53 6.90
C LEU A 243 6.87 -8.90 6.57
N VAL A 244 6.38 -9.96 7.21
CA VAL A 244 6.98 -11.30 7.12
C VAL A 244 6.23 -12.24 6.19
N ALA A 245 4.93 -12.00 5.96
CA ALA A 245 4.16 -12.69 4.93
C ALA A 245 2.99 -11.84 4.43
N ARG A 246 2.53 -12.13 3.21
CA ARG A 246 1.36 -11.49 2.58
C ARG A 246 0.63 -12.52 1.72
N VAL A 247 -0.69 -12.41 1.62
CA VAL A 247 -1.45 -13.16 0.61
C VAL A 247 -1.04 -12.74 -0.80
N LYS A 248 -1.05 -13.66 -1.76
CA LYS A 248 -0.75 -13.43 -3.18
C LYS A 248 -1.85 -12.53 -3.79
N PRO A 249 -1.50 -11.41 -4.44
CA PRO A 249 -2.45 -10.62 -5.20
C PRO A 249 -2.66 -11.18 -6.62
N PRO A 250 -3.83 -10.93 -7.25
CA PRO A 250 -5.05 -10.44 -6.63
C PRO A 250 -5.73 -11.53 -5.79
N CYS A 251 -6.19 -11.19 -4.57
CA CYS A 251 -6.94 -12.11 -3.72
C CYS A 251 -8.40 -11.69 -3.68
N ARG A 252 -9.28 -12.47 -4.29
CA ARG A 252 -10.74 -12.22 -4.35
C ARG A 252 -11.55 -13.47 -4.05
N VAL A 253 -10.96 -14.37 -3.25
CA VAL A 253 -11.60 -15.61 -2.84
C VAL A 253 -12.83 -15.33 -1.99
N ALA A 254 -13.78 -16.26 -1.96
CA ALA A 254 -14.95 -16.13 -1.09
C ALA A 254 -14.53 -16.05 0.40
N VAL A 255 -15.36 -15.37 1.22
CA VAL A 255 -15.03 -15.05 2.63
C VAL A 255 -14.79 -16.30 3.49
N ASP A 256 -15.42 -17.42 3.17
CA ASP A 256 -15.18 -18.72 3.83
C ASP A 256 -13.81 -19.30 3.51
N GLN A 257 -13.36 -19.21 2.26
CA GLN A 257 -12.00 -19.58 1.84
C GLN A 257 -10.98 -18.63 2.47
N LEU A 258 -11.28 -17.33 2.50
CA LEU A 258 -10.46 -16.33 3.16
C LEU A 258 -10.29 -16.63 4.65
N ALA A 259 -11.38 -17.00 5.34
CA ALA A 259 -11.34 -17.40 6.76
C ALA A 259 -10.46 -18.63 7.00
N TRP A 260 -10.49 -19.60 6.09
CA TRP A 260 -9.59 -20.76 6.16
C TRP A 260 -8.12 -20.36 5.99
N MET A 261 -7.82 -19.49 5.03
CA MET A 261 -6.46 -18.97 4.81
C MET A 261 -5.94 -18.19 6.03
N VAL A 262 -6.78 -17.33 6.64
CA VAL A 262 -6.43 -16.56 7.83
C VAL A 262 -6.18 -17.46 9.04
N ASP A 263 -6.99 -18.52 9.24
CA ASP A 263 -6.77 -19.49 10.31
C ASP A 263 -5.42 -20.22 10.15
N LEU A 264 -5.10 -20.67 8.93
CA LEU A 264 -3.83 -21.33 8.63
C LEU A 264 -2.63 -20.44 8.89
N VAL A 265 -2.63 -19.21 8.38
CA VAL A 265 -1.50 -18.30 8.56
C VAL A 265 -1.36 -17.86 10.02
N SER A 266 -2.47 -17.63 10.73
CA SER A 266 -2.44 -17.37 12.18
C SER A 266 -1.81 -18.54 12.94
N LYS A 267 -2.22 -19.79 12.66
CA LYS A 267 -1.63 -21.00 13.27
C LYS A 267 -0.15 -21.15 12.96
N TYR A 268 0.26 -20.92 11.71
CA TYR A 268 1.66 -21.02 11.29
C TYR A 268 2.55 -20.05 12.09
N TYR A 269 2.09 -18.82 12.30
CA TYR A 269 2.76 -17.82 13.15
C TYR A 269 2.35 -17.89 14.64
N GLY A 270 2.03 -19.08 15.14
CA GLY A 270 1.89 -19.34 16.59
C GLY A 270 0.57 -18.85 17.19
N ARG A 271 -0.52 -18.94 16.43
CA ARG A 271 -1.83 -18.34 16.76
C ARG A 271 -1.71 -16.82 16.95
N ALA A 272 -1.07 -16.19 15.97
CA ALA A 272 -0.91 -14.74 15.88
C ALA A 272 -2.25 -14.02 16.06
N LEU A 273 -2.24 -12.89 16.77
CA LEU A 273 -3.40 -12.02 16.94
C LEU A 273 -3.88 -11.56 15.57
N VAL A 274 -5.17 -11.70 15.29
CA VAL A 274 -5.78 -11.36 14.02
C VAL A 274 -6.63 -10.11 14.17
N ILE A 275 -6.24 -9.02 13.52
CA ILE A 275 -7.03 -7.80 13.41
C ILE A 275 -7.72 -7.75 12.05
N VAL A 276 -9.05 -7.64 12.06
CA VAL A 276 -9.88 -7.60 10.86
C VAL A 276 -10.62 -6.28 10.83
N GLU A 277 -10.55 -5.55 9.72
CA GLU A 277 -11.44 -4.40 9.50
C GLU A 277 -12.90 -4.87 9.36
N VAL A 278 -13.79 -4.31 10.17
CA VAL A 278 -15.20 -4.67 10.22
C VAL A 278 -16.02 -3.71 9.36
N ASN A 279 -15.73 -3.70 8.05
CA ASN A 279 -16.55 -3.02 7.05
C ASN A 279 -17.15 -4.07 6.09
N GLY A 280 -18.48 -4.03 5.89
CA GLY A 280 -19.20 -4.96 5.01
C GLY A 280 -18.81 -6.46 5.21
N PRO A 281 -18.14 -7.10 4.22
CA PRO A 281 -17.70 -8.50 4.30
C PRO A 281 -16.78 -8.84 5.49
N GLY A 282 -16.08 -7.86 6.06
CA GLY A 282 -15.22 -8.05 7.22
C GLY A 282 -15.97 -8.56 8.46
N LEU A 283 -17.25 -8.19 8.63
CA LEU A 283 -18.09 -8.73 9.70
C LEU A 283 -18.32 -10.24 9.53
N ALA A 284 -18.56 -10.69 8.30
CA ALA A 284 -18.73 -12.11 8.00
C ALA A 284 -17.43 -12.89 8.30
N LEU A 285 -16.27 -12.32 7.93
CA LEU A 285 -14.96 -12.92 8.25
C LEU A 285 -14.76 -13.06 9.76
N VAL A 286 -15.06 -12.02 10.54
CA VAL A 286 -15.02 -12.05 12.01
C VAL A 286 -15.91 -13.16 12.59
N VAL A 287 -17.12 -13.32 12.07
CA VAL A 287 -18.06 -14.37 12.54
C VAL A 287 -17.51 -15.77 12.29
N LEU A 288 -16.88 -16.01 11.14
CA LEU A 288 -16.26 -17.30 10.80
C LEU A 288 -15.00 -17.59 11.64
N LEU A 289 -14.28 -16.56 12.04
CA LEU A 289 -13.02 -16.65 12.77
C LEU A 289 -13.15 -16.65 14.31
N LYS A 290 -14.27 -16.18 14.86
CA LYS A 290 -14.43 -15.88 16.32
C LYS A 290 -14.07 -17.00 17.29
N ASN A 291 -14.20 -18.26 16.88
CA ASN A 291 -13.90 -19.44 17.70
C ASN A 291 -12.67 -20.22 17.21
N LYS A 292 -11.98 -19.73 16.16
CA LYS A 292 -10.84 -20.40 15.52
C LYS A 292 -9.51 -19.72 15.86
N VAL A 293 -9.49 -18.39 15.82
CA VAL A 293 -8.27 -17.58 15.96
C VAL A 293 -8.33 -16.63 17.16
N ASN A 294 -7.17 -16.08 17.53
CA ASN A 294 -7.08 -15.01 18.51
C ASN A 294 -7.46 -13.67 17.84
N LEU A 295 -8.74 -13.28 17.87
CA LEU A 295 -9.19 -12.03 17.25
C LEU A 295 -8.93 -10.80 18.14
N TYR A 296 -8.55 -9.69 17.49
CA TYR A 296 -8.48 -8.36 18.08
C TYR A 296 -9.83 -7.93 18.66
N ARG A 297 -9.77 -7.26 19.81
CA ARG A 297 -10.91 -6.82 20.60
C ARG A 297 -10.79 -5.32 20.86
N ARG A 298 -11.75 -4.54 20.35
CA ARG A 298 -11.86 -3.11 20.65
C ARG A 298 -12.79 -2.88 21.84
N GLN A 299 -12.43 -1.94 22.71
CA GLN A 299 -13.30 -1.46 23.78
C GLN A 299 -14.15 -0.30 23.25
N VAL A 300 -15.45 -0.37 23.43
CA VAL A 300 -16.40 0.67 23.02
C VAL A 300 -17.18 1.12 24.23
N PHE A 301 -17.08 2.39 24.58
CA PHE A 301 -17.89 2.98 25.64
C PHE A 301 -19.26 3.36 25.09
N ASP A 302 -20.30 2.71 25.60
CA ASP A 302 -21.68 3.08 25.29
C ASP A 302 -22.12 4.22 26.23
N LEU A 303 -22.31 5.41 25.66
CA LEU A 303 -22.74 6.60 26.41
C LEU A 303 -24.15 6.43 27.02
N SER A 304 -25.04 5.69 26.36
CA SER A 304 -26.41 5.51 26.81
C SER A 304 -26.51 4.47 27.92
N ALA A 305 -25.76 3.38 27.81
CA ALA A 305 -25.73 2.32 28.81
C ALA A 305 -24.68 2.54 29.92
N GLN A 306 -23.85 3.59 29.82
CA GLN A 306 -22.68 3.86 30.66
C GLN A 306 -21.80 2.62 30.87
N LYS A 307 -21.67 1.81 29.83
CA LYS A 307 -21.00 0.49 29.91
C LYS A 307 -19.98 0.35 28.81
N THR A 308 -18.79 -0.09 29.18
CA THR A 308 -17.78 -0.52 28.22
C THR A 308 -18.15 -1.91 27.69
N THR A 309 -18.33 -2.02 26.39
CA THR A 309 -18.55 -3.28 25.69
C THR A 309 -17.34 -3.64 24.85
N THR A 310 -17.02 -4.93 24.77
CA THR A 310 -15.93 -5.41 23.92
C THR A 310 -16.51 -5.91 22.60
N LYS A 311 -16.06 -5.32 21.48
CA LYS A 311 -16.43 -5.74 20.11
C LYS A 311 -15.23 -6.40 19.43
N LEU A 312 -15.50 -7.38 18.56
CA LEU A 312 -14.47 -8.06 17.77
C LEU A 312 -14.13 -7.25 16.52
N GLY A 313 -12.85 -7.23 16.16
CA GLY A 313 -12.33 -6.53 14.98
C GLY A 313 -12.20 -5.00 15.15
N TRP A 314 -11.69 -4.36 14.12
CA TRP A 314 -11.45 -2.92 14.03
C TRP A 314 -12.60 -2.19 13.33
N ASP A 315 -12.85 -0.94 13.71
CA ASP A 315 -13.85 -0.08 13.06
C ASP A 315 -13.11 1.06 12.36
N THR A 316 -13.14 1.11 11.04
CA THR A 316 -12.56 2.21 10.28
C THR A 316 -13.62 3.30 10.10
N THR A 317 -13.38 4.43 10.74
CA THR A 317 -14.25 5.60 10.77
C THR A 317 -13.45 6.84 10.40
N SER A 318 -14.11 7.98 10.22
CA SER A 318 -13.43 9.27 10.03
C SER A 318 -12.49 9.64 11.18
N ALA A 319 -12.70 9.11 12.39
CA ALA A 319 -11.84 9.34 13.54
C ALA A 319 -10.67 8.34 13.63
N THR A 320 -10.89 7.09 13.26
CA THR A 320 -9.89 6.00 13.43
C THR A 320 -8.99 5.81 12.21
N ARG A 321 -9.45 6.13 10.99
CA ARG A 321 -8.62 6.06 9.77
C ARG A 321 -7.37 6.96 9.86
N PRO A 322 -7.46 8.24 10.27
CA PRO A 322 -6.28 9.09 10.44
C PRO A 322 -5.27 8.53 11.45
N MET A 323 -5.73 7.77 12.46
CA MET A 323 -4.83 7.12 13.42
C MET A 323 -3.98 6.03 12.74
N LEU A 324 -4.59 5.19 11.91
CA LEU A 324 -3.88 4.15 11.17
C LEU A 324 -2.86 4.76 10.20
N ILE A 325 -3.27 5.78 9.44
CA ILE A 325 -2.39 6.51 8.53
C ILE A 325 -1.24 7.18 9.29
N GLY A 326 -1.51 7.79 10.44
CA GLY A 326 -0.47 8.40 11.28
C GLY A 326 0.61 7.41 11.72
N LEU A 327 0.23 6.18 12.10
CA LEU A 327 1.18 5.11 12.43
C LEU A 327 2.04 4.70 11.23
N VAL A 328 1.45 4.62 10.04
CA VAL A 328 2.18 4.35 8.79
C VAL A 328 3.14 5.50 8.48
N SER A 329 2.68 6.75 8.53
CA SER A 329 3.50 7.94 8.27
C SER A 329 4.69 8.04 9.23
N GLU A 330 4.49 7.74 10.51
CA GLU A 330 5.57 7.67 11.51
C GLU A 330 6.58 6.58 11.15
N GLY A 331 6.10 5.35 10.87
CA GLY A 331 6.97 4.24 10.53
C GLY A 331 7.81 4.45 9.27
N VAL A 332 7.22 5.08 8.24
CA VAL A 332 7.92 5.43 6.99
C VAL A 332 8.96 6.53 7.25
N ARG A 333 8.57 7.63 7.91
CA ARG A 333 9.45 8.77 8.19
C ARG A 333 10.65 8.38 9.05
N GLU A 334 10.44 7.53 10.06
CA GLU A 334 11.51 7.05 10.95
C GLU A 334 12.31 5.89 10.34
N GLN A 335 11.95 5.43 9.14
CA GLN A 335 12.49 4.23 8.50
C GLN A 335 12.48 3.02 9.46
N SER A 336 11.47 2.91 10.33
CA SER A 336 11.36 1.86 11.35
C SER A 336 10.64 0.60 10.86
N LEU A 337 10.22 0.61 9.58
CA LEU A 337 9.55 -0.48 8.89
C LEU A 337 10.48 -1.16 7.89
N ASP A 338 10.39 -2.49 7.84
CA ASP A 338 11.10 -3.35 6.90
C ASP A 338 10.08 -4.08 6.02
N ILE A 339 9.94 -3.61 4.79
CA ILE A 339 8.88 -4.03 3.86
C ILE A 339 9.54 -4.66 2.62
N GLY A 340 9.66 -5.99 2.62
CA GLY A 340 10.21 -6.75 1.50
C GLY A 340 9.26 -6.94 0.31
N CYS A 341 8.16 -6.18 0.24
CA CYS A 341 7.12 -6.33 -0.77
C CYS A 341 7.06 -5.11 -1.69
N PRO A 342 7.49 -5.22 -2.96
CA PRO A 342 7.46 -4.10 -3.91
C PRO A 342 6.06 -3.53 -4.14
N ARG A 343 5.01 -4.36 -4.03
CA ARG A 343 3.63 -3.90 -4.16
C ARG A 343 3.23 -2.94 -3.04
N VAL A 344 3.53 -3.30 -1.79
CA VAL A 344 3.23 -2.44 -0.62
C VAL A 344 4.01 -1.13 -0.72
N ALA A 345 5.28 -1.20 -1.16
CA ALA A 345 6.09 0.00 -1.41
C ALA A 345 5.49 0.89 -2.52
N ALA A 346 4.97 0.30 -3.60
CA ALA A 346 4.31 1.04 -4.66
C ALA A 346 2.98 1.66 -4.21
N GLU A 347 2.16 0.98 -3.40
CA GLU A 347 0.93 1.55 -2.84
C GLU A 347 1.23 2.73 -1.90
N LEU A 348 2.29 2.65 -1.08
CA LEU A 348 2.80 3.79 -0.30
C LEU A 348 3.12 4.99 -1.20
N GLY A 349 3.87 4.78 -2.29
CA GLY A 349 4.22 5.86 -3.23
C GLY A 349 3.05 6.45 -4.02
N LYS A 350 1.93 5.73 -4.10
CA LYS A 350 0.70 6.15 -4.78
C LYS A 350 -0.36 6.72 -3.85
N THR A 351 -0.10 6.78 -2.55
CA THR A 351 -1.03 7.38 -1.59
C THR A 351 -0.82 8.90 -1.52
N VAL A 352 -1.89 9.66 -1.70
CA VAL A 352 -1.85 11.12 -1.81
C VAL A 352 -2.83 11.80 -0.85
N ILE A 353 -2.57 13.06 -0.54
CA ILE A 353 -3.49 13.95 0.17
C ILE A 353 -4.30 14.70 -0.89
N HIS A 354 -5.60 14.46 -0.92
CA HIS A 354 -6.56 15.18 -1.77
C HIS A 354 -6.86 16.58 -1.24
N ASP A 355 -7.47 17.45 -2.05
CA ASP A 355 -7.78 18.84 -1.69
C ASP A 355 -8.68 18.99 -0.46
N ASN A 356 -9.51 17.97 -0.20
CA ASN A 356 -10.36 17.89 1.00
C ASN A 356 -9.59 17.47 2.27
N GLY A 357 -8.27 17.27 2.18
CA GLY A 357 -7.40 16.83 3.27
C GLY A 357 -7.42 15.32 3.53
N LYS A 358 -8.19 14.53 2.77
CA LYS A 358 -8.21 13.07 2.92
C LYS A 358 -6.95 12.44 2.34
N ILE A 359 -6.50 11.39 3.01
CA ILE A 359 -5.37 10.56 2.59
C ILE A 359 -5.92 9.24 2.04
N GLU A 360 -5.83 9.09 0.72
CA GLU A 360 -6.40 7.98 -0.06
C GLU A 360 -5.44 7.66 -1.23
N ALA A 361 -5.64 6.52 -1.89
CA ALA A 361 -4.88 6.18 -3.09
C ALA A 361 -5.16 7.21 -4.22
N ALA A 362 -4.13 7.52 -5.00
CA ALA A 362 -4.29 8.28 -6.23
C ALA A 362 -5.28 7.60 -7.17
N GLU A 363 -5.92 8.37 -8.04
CA GLU A 363 -6.95 7.87 -8.95
C GLU A 363 -6.47 6.66 -9.76
N GLY A 364 -7.25 5.58 -9.75
CA GLY A 364 -6.90 4.31 -10.41
C GLY A 364 -5.94 3.40 -9.64
N SER A 365 -5.53 3.79 -8.43
CA SER A 365 -4.69 3.00 -7.52
C SER A 365 -5.49 2.47 -6.32
N HIS A 366 -4.86 1.58 -5.55
CA HIS A 366 -5.45 0.91 -4.38
C HIS A 366 -4.67 1.26 -3.11
N ASP A 367 -5.34 1.30 -1.95
CA ASP A 367 -4.75 1.51 -0.63
C ASP A 367 -4.93 0.33 0.35
N ASP A 368 -5.45 -0.81 -0.12
CA ASP A 368 -5.71 -2.01 0.68
C ASP A 368 -4.49 -2.45 1.52
N ASP A 369 -3.27 -2.45 0.94
CA ASP A 369 -2.08 -2.84 1.70
C ASP A 369 -1.63 -1.79 2.71
N VAL A 370 -1.86 -0.51 2.41
CA VAL A 370 -1.54 0.59 3.32
C VAL A 370 -2.45 0.54 4.55
N MET A 371 -3.74 0.29 4.33
CA MET A 371 -4.72 0.14 5.40
C MET A 371 -4.48 -1.13 6.23
N SER A 372 -4.24 -2.27 5.58
CA SER A 372 -3.87 -3.51 6.26
C SER A 372 -2.57 -3.38 7.07
N MET A 373 -1.58 -2.64 6.58
CA MET A 373 -0.37 -2.30 7.33
C MET A 373 -0.69 -1.43 8.55
N GLY A 374 -1.51 -0.40 8.41
CA GLY A 374 -1.93 0.44 9.53
C GLY A 374 -2.61 -0.37 10.65
N LEU A 375 -3.51 -1.29 10.29
CA LEU A 375 -4.14 -2.22 11.24
C LEU A 375 -3.10 -3.05 12.01
N ALA A 376 -2.10 -3.58 11.30
CA ALA A 376 -1.03 -4.35 11.93
C ALA A 376 -0.22 -3.49 12.91
N LEU A 377 0.21 -2.29 12.50
CA LEU A 377 0.97 -1.37 13.36
C LEU A 377 0.21 -1.00 14.64
N HIS A 378 -1.10 -0.79 14.52
CA HIS A 378 -1.97 -0.52 15.67
C HIS A 378 -2.03 -1.70 16.66
N ALA A 379 -2.12 -2.94 16.15
CA ALA A 379 -2.28 -4.14 16.97
C ALA A 379 -0.95 -4.78 17.41
N LEU A 380 0.19 -4.38 16.83
CA LEU A 380 1.48 -5.05 16.99
C LEU A 380 1.94 -5.17 18.45
N SER A 381 1.70 -4.15 19.27
CA SER A 381 2.00 -4.16 20.72
C SER A 381 1.21 -5.22 21.50
N GLN A 382 0.08 -5.68 20.96
CA GLN A 382 -0.81 -6.69 21.53
C GLN A 382 -0.65 -8.08 20.88
N GLY A 383 0.24 -8.19 19.87
CA GLY A 383 0.45 -9.42 19.11
C GLY A 383 0.83 -10.63 19.96
N THR A 384 0.72 -11.81 19.36
CA THR A 384 1.03 -13.07 20.05
C THR A 384 2.54 -13.35 19.96
N THR A 385 3.19 -13.60 21.09
CA THR A 385 4.58 -14.06 21.12
C THR A 385 4.65 -15.51 20.66
N TYR A 386 5.41 -15.77 19.60
CA TYR A 386 5.61 -17.11 19.07
C TYR A 386 6.43 -17.97 20.05
N SER A 387 5.95 -19.19 20.24
CA SER A 387 6.63 -20.24 20.99
C SER A 387 6.52 -21.53 20.20
N THR A 388 7.49 -22.43 20.39
CA THR A 388 7.46 -23.73 19.74
C THR A 388 6.17 -24.46 20.14
N PRO A 389 5.39 -24.99 19.18
CA PRO A 389 4.17 -25.72 19.49
C PRO A 389 4.49 -26.91 20.40
N ILE A 390 4.01 -26.88 21.64
CA ILE A 390 4.05 -28.04 22.53
C ILE A 390 2.97 -29.00 22.01
N LEU A 391 3.38 -30.03 21.27
CA LEU A 391 2.50 -31.15 20.94
C LEU A 391 2.12 -31.83 22.26
N ARG A 392 0.96 -31.49 22.82
CA ARG A 392 0.38 -32.34 23.86
C ARG A 392 -0.09 -33.61 23.15
N PRO A 393 0.47 -34.79 23.46
CA PRO A 393 -0.08 -36.04 22.96
C PRO A 393 -1.56 -36.04 23.31
N LYS A 394 -2.42 -36.42 22.35
CA LYS A 394 -3.82 -36.69 22.66
C LYS A 394 -3.80 -37.75 23.76
N MET A 395 -4.23 -37.40 24.97
CA MET A 395 -4.32 -38.40 26.04
C MET A 395 -5.18 -39.53 25.49
N PRO A 396 -4.73 -40.79 25.60
CA PRO A 396 -5.54 -41.89 25.12
C PRO A 396 -6.89 -41.88 25.89
N ASP A 397 -7.96 -42.30 25.21
CA ASP A 397 -9.33 -42.09 25.71
C ASP A 397 -9.59 -42.79 27.07
N ASP A 398 -8.77 -43.77 27.41
CA ASP A 398 -8.69 -44.49 28.69
C ASP A 398 -8.28 -43.60 29.89
N TYR A 399 -7.54 -42.53 29.67
CA TYR A 399 -7.12 -41.61 30.73
C TYR A 399 -8.27 -40.75 31.29
N LYS A 400 -9.37 -40.58 30.54
CA LYS A 400 -10.58 -39.90 31.03
C LYS A 400 -11.33 -40.74 32.07
N VAL A 401 -11.20 -42.06 32.01
CA VAL A 401 -11.92 -43.00 32.89
C VAL A 401 -11.31 -43.02 34.30
N VAL A 402 -10.02 -42.73 34.44
CA VAL A 402 -9.30 -42.81 35.72
C VAL A 402 -9.68 -41.68 36.69
N ASN A 403 -10.06 -40.50 36.18
CA ASN A 403 -10.49 -39.38 37.04
C ASN A 403 -11.91 -39.59 37.58
N ASP A 404 -12.82 -40.16 36.80
CA ASP A 404 -14.19 -40.45 37.26
C ASP A 404 -14.20 -41.55 38.33
N ILE A 405 -13.29 -42.55 38.24
CA ILE A 405 -13.15 -43.60 39.25
C ILE A 405 -12.57 -43.07 40.58
N LYS A 406 -11.64 -42.09 40.52
CA LYS A 406 -11.09 -41.46 41.74
C LYS A 406 -12.11 -40.57 42.46
N LEU A 407 -12.97 -39.88 41.73
CA LEU A 407 -14.09 -39.11 42.29
C LEU A 407 -15.18 -40.02 42.89
N ALA A 408 -15.49 -41.14 42.24
CA ALA A 408 -16.47 -42.11 42.76
C ALA A 408 -16.00 -42.83 44.04
N LYS A 409 -14.71 -43.14 44.19
CA LYS A 409 -14.16 -43.76 45.42
C LYS A 409 -14.10 -42.82 46.62
N ALA A 410 -14.13 -41.50 46.43
CA ALA A 410 -14.17 -40.52 47.51
C ALA A 410 -15.59 -40.28 48.07
N MET A 411 -16.63 -40.86 47.47
CA MET A 411 -18.04 -40.67 47.85
C MET A 411 -18.66 -41.88 48.57
N ILE A 412 -17.89 -42.90 48.93
CA ILE A 412 -18.42 -44.03 49.73
C ILE A 412 -18.36 -43.64 51.22
N PRO A 413 -19.51 -43.53 51.93
CA PRO A 413 -19.50 -43.27 53.37
C PRO A 413 -18.95 -44.50 54.08
N ALA A 414 -18.02 -44.30 55.02
CA ALA A 414 -17.53 -45.36 55.89
C ALA A 414 -18.71 -45.93 56.70
N ILE A 415 -18.96 -47.23 56.57
CA ILE A 415 -19.88 -48.02 57.39
C ILE A 415 -19.14 -48.51 58.62
#